data_AF-A0A255ZHI9-F1
#
_entry.id   AF-A0A255ZHI9-F1
#
_cell.length_a   1.000
_cell.length_b   1.000
_cell.length_c   1.000
_cell.angle_alpha   90.00
_cell.angle_beta   90.00
_cell.angle_gamma   90.00
#
_symmetry.space_group_name_H-M   'P 1'
#
loop_
_entity.id
_entity.type
_entity.pdbx_description
1 polymer ?
#
loop_
_entity_poly.entity_id
_entity_poly.type
_entity_poly.pdbx_seq_one_letter_code
_entity_poly.pdbx_strand_id
1 'polypeptide(L)'
;MTPVTSSAPVASRVASRRKFMANSAVAIVGTALPAINFAQSTSAAERQFSPKPGAWRTFEVTTRVDIAKPQGATRLWLPIPSVNSDWQKSMESSYQTNGTARLEDDNTYGARMLFVEFAADQAKPFVELTSRIQTQNRAQDWTQKSTPAEDAASLKYWTQPTELLPTDGIVRTTALEATRGAKTDVEKVQKLYDWIVTNTFREPKVRGCGEGDIKTMLETNNLGGKCADLNALFVGLCRAVGVPARDVYGLRVAPSAFGYRELGGNSASLKGAQHCRAEVYLKGHGWVGMDPADVAKVMRQETPEWIKSASNPLVAPVNKGLFGGWEGNWMAYNVAHDVVLPQSTGPKLGFFMYPTAETAAGRLDSYAPDDFKYQISAREITA
;
A
#
# COMPACT_ATOMS: atom_id res chain seq x y z
N MET A 1 22.40 59.10 -57.39
CA MET A 1 23.85 59.38 -57.38
C MET A 1 24.47 58.74 -56.14
N THR A 2 25.31 57.72 -56.33
CA THR A 2 26.26 57.12 -55.37
C THR A 2 27.50 58.02 -55.20
N PRO A 3 28.59 57.67 -54.44
CA PRO A 3 28.83 56.77 -53.27
C PRO A 3 29.61 57.52 -52.10
N VAL A 4 30.10 56.95 -50.98
CA VAL A 4 31.40 56.20 -50.79
C VAL A 4 31.67 55.83 -49.29
N THR A 5 31.98 54.54 -49.06
CA THR A 5 32.87 53.74 -48.14
C THR A 5 33.65 54.37 -46.95
N SER A 6 33.72 53.79 -45.73
CA SER A 6 34.48 52.62 -45.15
C SER A 6 36.00 52.79 -44.92
N SER A 7 36.50 52.55 -43.68
CA SER A 7 37.52 51.52 -43.31
C SER A 7 38.19 51.72 -41.91
N ALA A 8 38.58 50.59 -41.28
CA ALA A 8 39.36 50.43 -40.02
C ALA A 8 40.90 50.62 -40.29
N PRO A 9 41.95 50.15 -39.53
CA PRO A 9 42.03 49.17 -38.41
C PRO A 9 43.21 49.34 -37.37
N VAL A 10 43.46 48.26 -36.60
CA VAL A 10 44.76 47.69 -36.11
C VAL A 10 45.20 47.88 -34.64
N ALA A 11 45.63 46.74 -34.08
CA ALA A 11 46.11 46.46 -32.74
C ALA A 11 47.65 46.27 -32.66
N SER A 12 48.11 45.96 -31.43
CA SER A 12 49.42 45.35 -31.05
C SER A 12 50.56 46.34 -30.80
N ARG A 13 51.61 46.08 -30.01
CA ARG A 13 52.01 45.17 -28.90
C ARG A 13 53.45 45.65 -28.56
N VAL A 14 53.99 45.20 -27.42
CA VAL A 14 55.44 45.03 -27.11
C VAL A 14 56.23 46.21 -26.52
N ALA A 15 56.77 46.03 -25.30
CA ALA A 15 58.20 46.16 -24.91
C ALA A 15 58.35 45.98 -23.37
N SER A 16 58.92 44.89 -22.85
CA SER A 16 60.37 44.67 -22.54
C SER A 16 60.79 45.26 -21.17
N ARG A 17 60.93 44.47 -20.07
CA ARG A 17 62.05 43.59 -19.60
C ARG A 17 63.15 44.27 -18.73
N ARG A 18 63.28 43.74 -17.49
CA ARG A 18 64.49 43.42 -16.66
C ARG A 18 65.11 44.44 -15.66
N LYS A 19 65.22 43.95 -14.40
CA LYS A 19 66.33 43.94 -13.39
C LYS A 19 65.85 44.42 -11.99
N PHE A 20 66.27 43.94 -10.82
CA PHE A 20 67.06 42.78 -10.31
C PHE A 20 67.17 42.96 -8.77
N MET A 21 66.86 41.92 -7.96
CA MET A 21 67.32 41.53 -6.59
C MET A 21 67.41 42.59 -5.42
N ALA A 22 67.27 42.31 -4.12
CA ALA A 22 67.59 41.13 -3.29
C ALA A 22 66.95 41.20 -1.86
N ASN A 23 66.91 40.03 -1.20
CA ASN A 23 66.97 39.74 0.25
C ASN A 23 65.72 39.88 1.15
N SER A 24 65.11 38.74 1.49
CA SER A 24 65.20 38.14 2.85
C SER A 24 64.56 36.74 2.87
N ALA A 25 65.26 35.78 3.48
CA ALA A 25 64.90 34.37 3.59
C ALA A 25 64.38 34.05 5.00
N VAL A 26 63.32 33.23 5.13
CA VAL A 26 63.15 32.20 6.17
C VAL A 26 62.24 31.10 5.61
N ALA A 27 62.69 29.86 5.72
CA ALA A 27 61.99 28.64 5.37
C ALA A 27 61.15 28.12 6.54
N ILE A 28 59.92 27.64 6.29
CA ILE A 28 59.30 26.54 7.06
C ILE A 28 58.59 25.61 6.07
N VAL A 29 59.10 24.39 5.99
CA VAL A 29 58.48 23.22 5.36
C VAL A 29 57.39 22.72 6.33
N GLY A 30 56.14 22.75 5.90
CA GLY A 30 55.00 22.11 6.59
C GLY A 30 54.39 21.08 5.67
N THR A 31 54.55 19.80 6.01
CA THR A 31 54.04 18.63 5.29
C THR A 31 52.52 18.62 5.22
N ALA A 32 51.96 18.83 4.02
CA ALA A 32 50.55 18.54 3.76
C ALA A 32 50.37 17.01 3.60
N LEU A 33 50.05 16.32 4.69
CA LEU A 33 49.49 14.97 4.62
C LEU A 33 48.01 15.09 4.22
N PRO A 34 47.53 14.38 3.20
CA PRO A 34 46.11 14.32 2.92
C PRO A 34 45.42 13.58 4.07
N ALA A 35 44.48 14.25 4.73
CA ALA A 35 43.57 13.61 5.68
C ALA A 35 42.76 12.55 4.93
N ILE A 36 43.19 11.29 5.07
CA ILE A 36 42.39 10.13 4.71
C ILE A 36 41.24 10.12 5.70
N ASN A 37 40.13 10.73 5.32
CA ASN A 37 38.85 10.53 5.98
C ASN A 37 38.51 9.06 5.79
N PHE A 38 38.87 8.22 6.77
CA PHE A 38 38.21 6.96 6.98
C PHE A 38 36.75 7.31 7.28
N ALA A 39 35.93 7.27 6.23
CA ALA A 39 34.50 7.11 6.40
C ALA A 39 34.34 5.90 7.33
N GLN A 40 33.93 6.16 8.57
CA GLN A 40 33.51 5.13 9.47
C GLN A 40 32.35 4.44 8.75
N SER A 41 32.61 3.26 8.19
CA SER A 41 31.58 2.30 7.91
C SER A 41 30.99 1.95 9.27
N THR A 42 30.02 2.75 9.72
CA THR A 42 29.03 2.28 10.65
C THR A 42 28.50 1.00 10.02
N SER A 43 28.85 -0.15 10.60
CA SER A 43 28.17 -1.39 10.30
C SER A 43 26.69 -1.06 10.33
N ALA A 44 26.02 -1.12 9.18
CA ALA A 44 24.61 -0.78 9.12
C ALA A 44 23.92 -1.68 10.14
N ALA A 45 23.40 -1.09 11.22
CA ALA A 45 22.66 -1.85 12.22
C ALA A 45 21.63 -2.67 11.45
N GLU A 46 21.62 -3.98 11.68
CA GLU A 46 20.73 -4.89 10.98
C GLU A 46 19.30 -4.36 11.14
N ARG A 47 18.66 -3.96 10.03
CA ARG A 47 17.31 -3.40 10.11
C ARG A 47 16.41 -4.47 10.73
N GLN A 48 15.61 -4.08 11.71
CA GLN A 48 14.69 -4.99 12.38
C GLN A 48 13.27 -4.71 11.90
N PHE A 49 12.47 -5.75 11.80
CA PHE A 49 11.03 -5.64 11.61
C PHE A 49 10.36 -6.60 12.58
N SER A 50 9.86 -6.09 13.70
CA SER A 50 9.26 -6.89 14.77
C SER A 50 8.09 -6.13 15.39
N PRO A 51 7.00 -5.91 14.65
CA PRO A 51 5.79 -5.34 15.23
C PRO A 51 5.33 -6.22 16.38
N LYS A 52 5.04 -5.61 17.54
CA LYS A 52 4.50 -6.30 18.71
C LYS A 52 3.27 -5.56 19.21
N PRO A 53 2.18 -6.27 19.58
CA PRO A 53 1.04 -5.65 20.27
C PRO A 53 1.51 -4.78 21.44
N GLY A 54 0.83 -3.66 21.65
CA GLY A 54 1.32 -2.63 22.57
C GLY A 54 0.34 -1.49 22.72
N ALA A 55 0.85 -0.26 22.73
CA ALA A 55 -0.01 0.92 22.86
C ALA A 55 -0.93 1.07 21.65
N TRP A 56 -2.22 1.26 21.93
CA TRP A 56 -3.19 1.67 20.92
C TRP A 56 -2.92 3.11 20.51
N ARG A 57 -2.81 3.34 19.21
CA ARG A 57 -2.64 4.66 18.60
C ARG A 57 -3.97 5.09 18.02
N THR A 58 -4.35 6.35 18.24
CA THR A 58 -5.61 6.90 17.72
C THR A 58 -5.31 7.76 16.51
N PHE A 59 -6.01 7.54 15.40
CA PHE A 59 -5.89 8.33 14.19
C PHE A 59 -7.22 8.91 13.78
N GLU A 60 -7.17 10.13 13.27
CA GLU A 60 -8.25 10.79 12.55
C GLU A 60 -7.87 10.83 11.08
N VAL A 61 -8.68 10.20 10.22
CA VAL A 61 -8.43 10.11 8.78
C VAL A 61 -9.50 10.89 8.04
N THR A 62 -9.09 11.84 7.21
CA THR A 62 -9.99 12.68 6.41
C THR A 62 -9.84 12.34 4.94
N THR A 63 -10.96 12.04 4.29
CA THR A 63 -11.09 11.88 2.83
C THR A 63 -11.95 13.00 2.28
N ARG A 64 -11.39 13.82 1.39
CA ARG A 64 -12.08 14.90 0.69
C ARG A 64 -12.19 14.56 -0.78
N VAL A 65 -13.39 14.71 -1.35
CA VAL A 65 -13.64 14.63 -2.79
C VAL A 65 -14.31 15.91 -3.26
N ASP A 66 -13.80 16.48 -4.35
CA ASP A 66 -14.39 17.62 -5.05
C ASP A 66 -14.66 17.23 -6.50
N ILE A 67 -15.92 17.09 -6.91
CA ILE A 67 -16.25 16.70 -8.28
C ILE A 67 -16.00 17.89 -9.21
N ALA A 68 -14.85 17.88 -9.90
CA ALA A 68 -14.43 19.01 -10.73
C ALA A 68 -15.24 19.18 -12.02
N LYS A 69 -15.79 18.10 -12.57
CA LYS A 69 -16.56 18.09 -13.82
C LYS A 69 -17.86 17.30 -13.65
N PRO A 70 -18.82 17.79 -12.85
CA PRO A 70 -20.08 17.09 -12.66
C PRO A 70 -20.85 17.06 -13.98
N GLN A 71 -21.46 15.91 -14.28
CA GLN A 71 -22.26 15.71 -15.48
C GLN A 71 -23.56 15.02 -15.08
N GLY A 72 -24.66 15.77 -15.09
CA GLY A 72 -25.94 15.28 -14.57
C GLY A 72 -25.87 14.91 -13.09
N ALA A 73 -26.85 14.12 -12.63
CA ALA A 73 -26.86 13.62 -11.26
C ALA A 73 -25.57 12.83 -10.99
N THR A 74 -24.95 13.09 -9.85
CA THR A 74 -23.68 12.47 -9.45
C THR A 74 -23.86 11.70 -8.16
N ARG A 75 -23.39 10.46 -8.13
CA ARG A 75 -23.39 9.59 -6.95
C ARG A 75 -21.96 9.30 -6.53
N LEU A 76 -21.73 9.17 -5.23
CA LEU A 76 -20.41 8.96 -4.68
C LEU A 76 -20.50 8.04 -3.46
N TRP A 77 -19.53 7.14 -3.34
CA TRP A 77 -19.37 6.19 -2.24
C TRP A 77 -17.96 6.33 -1.64
N LEU A 78 -17.88 6.67 -0.35
CA LEU A 78 -16.62 6.68 0.41
C LEU A 78 -16.57 5.51 1.39
N PRO A 79 -15.46 4.76 1.45
CA PRO A 79 -15.32 3.69 2.43
C PRO A 79 -15.25 4.24 3.86
N ILE A 80 -15.98 3.59 4.77
CA ILE A 80 -15.95 3.86 6.21
C ILE A 80 -15.30 2.66 6.90
N PRO A 81 -14.33 2.87 7.82
CA PRO A 81 -13.79 1.78 8.64
C PRO A 81 -14.90 1.03 9.39
N SER A 82 -15.02 -0.27 9.13
CA SER A 82 -15.99 -1.15 9.79
C SER A 82 -15.36 -2.39 10.45
N VAL A 83 -14.05 -2.58 10.30
CA VAL A 83 -13.32 -3.67 10.97
C VAL A 83 -13.12 -3.35 12.45
N ASN A 84 -13.53 -4.28 13.30
CA ASN A 84 -13.27 -4.27 14.75
C ASN A 84 -12.66 -5.63 15.14
N SER A 85 -11.45 -5.59 15.67
CA SER A 85 -10.65 -6.77 16.01
C SER A 85 -9.77 -6.51 17.23
N ASP A 86 -8.91 -7.47 17.56
CA ASP A 86 -7.85 -7.30 18.55
C ASP A 86 -6.79 -6.26 18.15
N TRP A 87 -6.73 -5.83 16.89
CA TRP A 87 -5.73 -4.89 16.39
C TRP A 87 -6.30 -3.57 15.85
N GLN A 88 -7.62 -3.47 15.62
CA GLN A 88 -8.30 -2.23 15.22
C GLN A 88 -9.65 -2.05 15.93
N LYS A 89 -9.96 -0.80 16.28
CA LYS A 89 -11.28 -0.35 16.70
C LYS A 89 -11.74 0.80 15.81
N SER A 90 -12.86 0.61 15.13
CA SER A 90 -13.52 1.65 14.35
C SER A 90 -14.37 2.51 15.30
N MET A 91 -14.12 3.82 15.33
CA MET A 91 -14.83 4.75 16.21
C MET A 91 -15.85 5.57 15.40
N GLU A 92 -16.06 6.83 15.78
CA GLU A 92 -16.98 7.74 15.10
C GLU A 92 -16.49 8.13 13.70
N SER A 93 -17.43 8.26 12.78
CA SER A 93 -17.25 8.91 11.48
C SER A 93 -18.25 10.06 11.34
N SER A 94 -17.78 11.20 10.87
CA SER A 94 -18.58 12.40 10.59
C SER A 94 -18.30 12.91 9.18
N TYR A 95 -19.22 13.68 8.62
CA TYR A 95 -19.07 14.18 7.25
C TYR A 95 -19.67 15.57 7.05
N GLN A 96 -19.19 16.25 6.01
CA GLN A 96 -19.72 17.51 5.50
C GLN A 96 -19.89 17.41 3.99
N THR A 97 -21.02 17.85 3.47
CA THR A 97 -21.31 17.82 2.03
C THR A 97 -22.37 18.86 1.66
N ASN A 98 -22.37 19.27 0.39
CA ASN A 98 -23.47 20.01 -0.23
C ASN A 98 -24.43 19.09 -1.03
N GLY A 99 -24.34 17.77 -0.85
CA GLY A 99 -25.26 16.77 -1.40
C GLY A 99 -26.17 16.14 -0.34
N THR A 100 -27.01 15.20 -0.76
CA THR A 100 -27.81 14.38 0.15
C THR A 100 -27.02 13.13 0.51
N ALA A 101 -26.71 12.96 1.79
CA ALA A 101 -25.87 11.87 2.27
C ALA A 101 -26.64 10.88 3.16
N ARG A 102 -26.23 9.62 3.11
CA ARG A 102 -26.67 8.57 4.03
C ARG A 102 -25.61 7.50 4.20
N LEU A 103 -25.62 6.83 5.35
CA LEU A 103 -24.77 5.68 5.61
C LEU A 103 -25.42 4.43 5.01
N GLU A 104 -24.63 3.65 4.30
CA GLU A 104 -25.04 2.40 3.64
C GLU A 104 -24.02 1.31 3.95
N ASP A 105 -24.37 0.07 3.62
CA ASP A 105 -23.44 -1.04 3.53
C ASP A 105 -23.75 -1.93 2.31
N ASP A 106 -22.87 -2.90 2.04
CA ASP A 106 -22.98 -3.82 0.91
C ASP A 106 -23.95 -5.00 1.14
N ASN A 107 -24.62 -5.05 2.30
CA ASN A 107 -25.53 -6.11 2.75
C ASN A 107 -24.97 -7.54 2.69
N THR A 108 -23.66 -7.69 2.48
CA THR A 108 -23.01 -8.99 2.27
C THR A 108 -21.86 -9.18 3.26
N TYR A 109 -20.87 -8.29 3.24
CA TYR A 109 -19.71 -8.34 4.14
C TYR A 109 -19.81 -7.32 5.30
N GLY A 110 -20.78 -6.41 5.26
CA GLY A 110 -20.87 -5.27 6.18
C GLY A 110 -19.85 -4.18 5.84
N ALA A 111 -19.46 -4.05 4.57
CA ALA A 111 -18.59 -2.97 4.11
C ALA A 111 -19.36 -1.66 4.16
N ARG A 112 -19.07 -0.84 5.17
CA ARG A 112 -19.77 0.42 5.38
C ARG A 112 -19.27 1.50 4.42
N MET A 113 -20.20 2.34 3.99
CA MET A 113 -19.89 3.44 3.08
C MET A 113 -20.76 4.67 3.36
N LEU A 114 -20.19 5.85 3.09
CA LEU A 114 -20.97 7.08 2.95
C LEU A 114 -21.42 7.18 1.50
N PHE A 115 -22.73 7.05 1.27
CA PHE A 115 -23.35 7.36 -0.01
C PHE A 115 -23.72 8.84 -0.05
N VAL A 116 -23.36 9.54 -1.12
CA VAL A 116 -23.76 10.92 -1.37
C VAL A 116 -24.32 11.05 -2.79
N GLU A 117 -25.48 11.68 -2.91
CA GLU A 117 -26.07 12.05 -4.19
C GLU A 117 -26.12 13.57 -4.34
N PHE A 118 -25.75 14.04 -5.51
CA PHE A 118 -25.81 15.43 -5.92
C PHE A 118 -26.79 15.58 -7.08
N ALA A 119 -27.64 16.60 -7.01
CA ALA A 119 -28.54 16.95 -8.10
C ALA A 119 -27.75 17.34 -9.37
N ALA A 120 -28.40 17.27 -10.52
CA ALA A 120 -27.76 17.50 -11.82
C ALA A 120 -27.18 18.92 -12.00
N ASP A 121 -27.75 19.89 -11.31
CA ASP A 121 -27.38 21.30 -11.31
C ASP A 121 -26.54 21.71 -10.09
N GLN A 122 -26.13 20.74 -9.26
CA GLN A 122 -25.33 21.03 -8.06
C GLN A 122 -24.00 21.69 -8.44
N ALA A 123 -23.83 22.94 -8.03
CA ALA A 123 -22.58 23.67 -8.22
C ALA A 123 -21.50 23.14 -7.27
N LYS A 124 -20.32 22.84 -7.83
CA LYS A 124 -19.10 22.37 -7.11
C LYS A 124 -19.42 21.28 -6.07
N PRO A 125 -19.89 20.10 -6.50
CA PRO A 125 -20.24 19.02 -5.58
C PRO A 125 -19.02 18.59 -4.75
N PHE A 126 -19.20 18.45 -3.45
CA PHE A 126 -18.14 17.99 -2.57
C PHE A 126 -18.66 17.10 -1.44
N VAL A 127 -17.76 16.27 -0.93
CA VAL A 127 -17.94 15.58 0.34
C VAL A 127 -16.60 15.47 1.05
N GLU A 128 -16.63 15.67 2.36
CA GLU A 128 -15.53 15.39 3.26
C GLU A 128 -16.01 14.41 4.33
N LEU A 129 -15.31 13.29 4.46
CA LEU A 129 -15.54 12.26 5.47
C LEU A 129 -14.33 12.22 6.41
N THR A 130 -14.58 12.34 7.71
CA THR A 130 -13.58 12.16 8.75
C THR A 130 -13.94 10.93 9.57
N SER A 131 -13.02 9.99 9.70
CA SER A 131 -13.18 8.77 10.50
C SER A 131 -12.11 8.67 11.57
N ARG A 132 -12.51 8.36 12.79
CA ARG A 132 -11.59 8.07 13.89
C ARG A 132 -11.45 6.56 14.07
N ILE A 133 -10.21 6.12 14.24
CA ILE A 133 -9.86 4.72 14.47
C ILE A 133 -8.80 4.62 15.56
N GLN A 134 -8.77 3.49 16.26
CA GLN A 134 -7.60 3.08 17.04
C GLN A 134 -7.00 1.84 16.42
N THR A 135 -5.67 1.78 16.36
CA THR A 135 -4.94 0.61 15.88
C THR A 135 -3.79 0.29 16.81
N GLN A 136 -3.40 -0.98 16.83
CA GLN A 136 -2.12 -1.41 17.39
C GLN A 136 -1.42 -2.36 16.43
N ASN A 137 -0.12 -2.52 16.62
CA ASN A 137 0.64 -3.59 15.97
C ASN A 137 0.02 -4.95 16.33
N ARG A 138 0.21 -5.94 15.46
CA ARG A 138 -0.12 -7.33 15.76
C ARG A 138 1.07 -8.24 15.48
N ALA A 139 1.14 -9.33 16.24
CA ALA A 139 2.05 -10.45 15.99
C ALA A 139 1.48 -11.74 16.58
N GLN A 140 1.64 -12.83 15.85
CA GLN A 140 1.24 -14.17 16.29
C GLN A 140 2.27 -14.76 17.24
N ASP A 141 1.82 -15.17 18.43
CA ASP A 141 2.57 -16.10 19.27
C ASP A 141 2.32 -17.54 18.79
N TRP A 142 3.31 -18.13 18.12
CA TRP A 142 3.21 -19.50 17.59
C TRP A 142 3.34 -20.59 18.67
N THR A 143 3.75 -20.23 19.89
CA THR A 143 3.87 -21.16 21.02
C THR A 143 2.56 -21.34 21.78
N GLN A 144 1.66 -20.38 21.68
CA GLN A 144 0.37 -20.39 22.36
C GLN A 144 -0.75 -20.85 21.43
N LYS A 145 -1.53 -21.83 21.91
CA LYS A 145 -2.82 -22.20 21.32
C LYS A 145 -3.91 -21.61 22.19
N SER A 146 -4.48 -20.50 21.76
CA SER A 146 -5.43 -19.74 22.57
C SER A 146 -6.27 -18.86 21.66
N THR A 147 -7.32 -19.43 21.08
CA THR A 147 -8.33 -18.64 20.41
C THR A 147 -9.70 -19.28 20.57
N PRO A 148 -10.76 -18.48 20.83
CA PRO A 148 -12.13 -18.95 20.70
C PRO A 148 -12.33 -19.64 19.36
N ALA A 149 -13.08 -20.74 19.36
CA ALA A 149 -13.44 -21.40 18.12
C ALA A 149 -14.37 -20.49 17.31
N GLU A 150 -13.97 -20.17 16.07
CA GLU A 150 -14.89 -19.62 15.07
C GLU A 150 -15.92 -20.68 14.66
N ASP A 151 -17.14 -20.26 14.37
CA ASP A 151 -18.18 -21.18 13.95
C ASP A 151 -17.90 -21.76 12.56
N ALA A 152 -18.29 -23.02 12.34
CA ALA A 152 -17.95 -23.73 11.12
C ALA A 152 -18.59 -23.12 9.85
N ALA A 153 -19.74 -22.44 9.97
CA ALA A 153 -20.40 -21.81 8.84
C ALA A 153 -19.62 -20.56 8.40
N SER A 154 -19.17 -19.74 9.34
CA SER A 154 -18.27 -18.61 9.10
C SER A 154 -16.97 -19.07 8.45
N LEU A 155 -16.34 -20.13 8.95
CA LEU A 155 -15.12 -20.66 8.33
C LEU A 155 -15.36 -21.19 6.91
N LYS A 156 -16.48 -21.88 6.67
CA LYS A 156 -16.87 -22.36 5.34
C LYS A 156 -17.10 -21.20 4.37
N TYR A 157 -17.69 -20.10 4.82
CA TYR A 157 -17.89 -18.89 4.01
C TYR A 157 -16.54 -18.36 3.48
N TRP A 158 -15.53 -18.28 4.33
CA TRP A 158 -14.19 -17.80 3.96
C TRP A 158 -13.34 -18.79 3.16
N THR A 159 -13.92 -19.91 2.73
CA THR A 159 -13.31 -20.82 1.73
C THR A 159 -13.99 -20.75 0.37
N GLN A 160 -15.09 -20.00 0.24
CA GLN A 160 -15.82 -19.88 -1.02
C GLN A 160 -15.07 -19.04 -2.06
N PRO A 161 -15.25 -19.33 -3.36
CA PRO A 161 -14.73 -18.48 -4.43
C PRO A 161 -15.46 -17.13 -4.49
N THR A 162 -14.78 -16.14 -5.06
CA THR A 162 -15.37 -14.88 -5.54
C THR A 162 -15.18 -14.78 -7.05
N GLU A 163 -15.69 -13.73 -7.70
CA GLU A 163 -15.52 -13.54 -9.15
C GLU A 163 -14.03 -13.50 -9.55
N LEU A 164 -13.20 -12.80 -8.77
CA LEU A 164 -11.77 -12.63 -9.03
C LEU A 164 -10.86 -13.64 -8.32
N LEU A 165 -11.38 -14.38 -7.34
CA LEU A 165 -10.65 -15.44 -6.62
C LEU A 165 -11.38 -16.79 -6.78
N PRO A 166 -11.42 -17.38 -7.99
CA PRO A 166 -11.91 -18.74 -8.15
C PRO A 166 -11.01 -19.74 -7.42
N THR A 167 -11.60 -20.85 -6.94
CA THR A 167 -10.90 -21.84 -6.10
C THR A 167 -10.69 -23.20 -6.78
N ASP A 168 -10.91 -23.26 -8.09
CA ASP A 168 -10.84 -24.47 -8.92
C ASP A 168 -9.77 -24.33 -10.03
N GLY A 169 -9.81 -25.23 -11.02
CA GLY A 169 -8.95 -25.16 -12.21
C GLY A 169 -7.46 -24.96 -11.92
N ILE A 170 -6.87 -23.96 -12.58
CA ILE A 170 -5.44 -23.63 -12.43
C ILE A 170 -5.11 -23.11 -11.02
N VAL A 171 -6.04 -22.43 -10.35
CA VAL A 171 -5.83 -21.94 -8.97
C VAL A 171 -5.65 -23.13 -8.03
N ARG A 172 -6.58 -24.09 -8.08
CA ARG A 172 -6.49 -25.31 -7.27
C ARG A 172 -5.26 -26.15 -7.60
N THR A 173 -4.94 -26.29 -8.88
CA THR A 173 -3.77 -27.05 -9.33
C THR A 173 -2.48 -26.45 -8.77
N THR A 174 -2.31 -25.13 -8.91
CA THR A 174 -1.16 -24.40 -8.36
C THR A 174 -1.09 -24.52 -6.84
N ALA A 175 -2.22 -24.37 -6.14
CA ALA A 175 -2.25 -24.44 -4.69
C ALA A 175 -1.91 -25.84 -4.15
N LEU A 176 -2.39 -26.90 -4.81
CA LEU A 176 -2.05 -28.29 -4.46
C LEU A 176 -0.56 -28.58 -4.69
N GLU A 177 0.02 -28.05 -5.77
CA GLU A 177 1.45 -28.23 -6.04
C GLU A 177 2.31 -27.50 -5.00
N ALA A 178 2.02 -26.23 -4.74
CA ALA A 178 2.74 -25.42 -3.77
C ALA A 178 2.67 -26.01 -2.36
N THR A 179 1.55 -26.63 -2.00
CA THR A 179 1.32 -27.23 -0.67
C THR A 179 1.69 -28.71 -0.56
N ARG A 180 2.29 -29.30 -1.60
CA ARG A 180 2.66 -30.73 -1.61
C ARG A 180 3.43 -31.12 -0.34
N GLY A 181 2.93 -32.16 0.34
CA GLY A 181 3.51 -32.73 1.56
C GLY A 181 3.15 -32.01 2.86
N ALA A 182 2.44 -30.87 2.83
CA ALA A 182 1.91 -30.25 4.04
C ALA A 182 0.80 -31.09 4.67
N LYS A 183 0.84 -31.21 6.00
CA LYS A 183 -0.12 -31.99 6.81
C LYS A 183 -1.02 -31.10 7.65
N THR A 184 -0.58 -29.88 7.95
CA THR A 184 -1.31 -28.90 8.75
C THR A 184 -1.63 -27.64 7.97
N ASP A 185 -2.65 -26.90 8.39
CA ASP A 185 -2.98 -25.63 7.74
C ASP A 185 -1.87 -24.58 7.90
N VAL A 186 -1.13 -24.61 9.02
CA VAL A 186 0.07 -23.77 9.22
C VAL A 186 1.12 -24.07 8.15
N GLU A 187 1.42 -25.36 7.90
CA GLU A 187 2.38 -25.76 6.87
C GLU A 187 1.91 -25.41 5.46
N LYS A 188 0.61 -25.57 5.16
CA LYS A 188 0.03 -25.15 3.87
C LYS A 188 0.21 -23.65 3.66
N VAL A 189 -0.17 -22.85 4.65
CA VAL A 189 -0.10 -21.39 4.60
C VAL A 189 1.35 -20.91 4.49
N GLN A 190 2.29 -21.49 5.25
CA GLN A 190 3.72 -21.16 5.10
C GLN A 190 4.21 -21.43 3.68
N LYS A 191 3.91 -22.61 3.13
CA LYS A 191 4.31 -22.96 1.76
C LYS A 191 3.70 -22.03 0.72
N LEU A 192 2.44 -21.64 0.87
CA LEU A 192 1.78 -20.70 -0.02
C LEU A 192 2.38 -19.30 0.10
N TYR A 193 2.66 -18.83 1.32
CA TYR A 193 3.30 -17.56 1.56
C TYR A 193 4.69 -17.51 0.91
N ASP A 194 5.51 -18.54 1.13
CA ASP A 194 6.83 -18.67 0.54
C ASP A 194 6.76 -18.76 -1.00
N TRP A 195 5.75 -19.45 -1.52
CA TRP A 195 5.50 -19.54 -2.96
C TRP A 195 5.19 -18.17 -3.55
N ILE A 196 4.34 -17.35 -2.91
CA ILE A 196 4.04 -15.99 -3.37
C ILE A 196 5.31 -15.14 -3.36
N VAL A 197 6.05 -15.14 -2.25
CA VAL A 197 7.29 -14.34 -2.11
C VAL A 197 8.34 -14.75 -3.16
N THR A 198 8.41 -16.03 -3.51
CA THR A 198 9.37 -16.56 -4.48
C THR A 198 8.97 -16.32 -5.93
N ASN A 199 7.69 -16.49 -6.27
CA ASN A 199 7.24 -16.57 -7.66
C ASN A 199 6.61 -15.27 -8.18
N THR A 200 6.23 -14.37 -7.29
CA THR A 200 5.60 -13.10 -7.67
C THR A 200 6.56 -11.92 -7.56
N PHE A 201 6.18 -10.78 -8.14
CA PHE A 201 6.94 -9.55 -7.97
C PHE A 201 6.06 -8.32 -7.94
N ARG A 202 6.55 -7.29 -7.23
CA ARG A 202 5.96 -5.95 -7.29
C ARG A 202 6.19 -5.33 -8.66
N GLU A 203 5.11 -5.01 -9.38
CA GLU A 203 5.14 -4.25 -10.64
C GLU A 203 4.66 -2.81 -10.39
N PRO A 204 5.58 -1.81 -10.30
CA PRO A 204 5.21 -0.44 -9.96
C PRO A 204 4.23 0.21 -10.95
N LYS A 205 4.22 -0.23 -12.22
CA LYS A 205 3.37 0.34 -13.28
C LYS A 205 1.92 -0.14 -13.25
N VAL A 206 1.60 -1.20 -12.50
CA VAL A 206 0.21 -1.63 -12.30
C VAL A 206 -0.62 -0.47 -11.74
N ARG A 207 -1.82 -0.26 -12.25
CA ARG A 207 -2.70 0.83 -11.82
C ARG A 207 -3.29 0.53 -10.45
N GLY A 208 -3.52 1.55 -9.63
CA GLY A 208 -4.03 1.39 -8.27
C GLY A 208 -3.20 0.39 -7.45
N CYS A 209 -3.90 -0.53 -6.77
CA CYS A 209 -3.33 -1.64 -6.01
C CYS A 209 -3.32 -2.97 -6.76
N GLY A 210 -3.76 -3.01 -8.02
CA GLY A 210 -4.04 -4.26 -8.74
C GLY A 210 -5.53 -4.49 -8.97
N GLU A 211 -5.83 -5.39 -9.90
CA GLU A 211 -7.20 -5.83 -10.19
C GLU A 211 -7.58 -7.02 -9.31
N GLY A 212 -6.62 -7.90 -9.00
CA GLY A 212 -6.86 -9.11 -8.20
C GLY A 212 -7.40 -10.29 -9.00
N ASP A 213 -7.36 -10.28 -10.34
CA ASP A 213 -7.74 -11.42 -11.18
C ASP A 213 -6.65 -12.52 -11.14
N ILE A 214 -6.75 -13.38 -10.13
CA ILE A 214 -5.73 -14.40 -9.85
C ILE A 214 -5.70 -15.48 -10.92
N LYS A 215 -6.83 -15.72 -11.60
CA LYS A 215 -6.93 -16.74 -12.65
C LYS A 215 -6.13 -16.28 -13.85
N THR A 216 -6.37 -15.06 -14.32
CA THR A 216 -5.62 -14.49 -15.45
C THR A 216 -4.12 -14.43 -15.15
N MET A 217 -3.73 -14.05 -13.93
CA MET A 217 -2.31 -14.06 -13.53
C MET A 217 -1.66 -15.43 -13.69
N LEU A 218 -2.35 -16.49 -13.24
CA LEU A 218 -1.84 -17.87 -13.34
C LEU A 218 -1.87 -18.41 -14.77
N GLU A 219 -2.95 -18.16 -15.53
CA GLU A 219 -3.09 -18.66 -16.91
C GLU A 219 -2.07 -18.01 -17.87
N THR A 220 -1.76 -16.74 -17.64
CA THR A 220 -0.77 -16.00 -18.45
C THR A 220 0.66 -16.15 -17.93
N ASN A 221 0.83 -16.75 -16.74
CA ASN A 221 2.10 -16.78 -16.01
C ASN A 221 2.73 -15.39 -15.79
N ASN A 222 1.93 -14.32 -15.82
CA ASN A 222 2.36 -12.98 -15.46
C ASN A 222 2.06 -12.74 -13.97
N LEU A 223 2.97 -13.16 -13.11
CA LEU A 223 2.85 -13.06 -11.65
C LEU A 223 3.33 -11.71 -11.08
N GLY A 224 3.33 -10.66 -11.92
CA GLY A 224 3.64 -9.30 -11.54
C GLY A 224 2.39 -8.54 -11.10
N GLY A 225 2.46 -7.82 -9.98
CA GLY A 225 1.30 -7.14 -9.44
C GLY A 225 1.60 -6.15 -8.32
N LYS A 226 0.54 -5.64 -7.70
CA LYS A 226 0.58 -4.87 -6.45
C LYS A 226 -0.20 -5.62 -5.37
N CYS A 227 -0.47 -4.98 -4.23
CA CYS A 227 -1.00 -5.70 -3.08
C CYS A 227 -2.34 -6.39 -3.33
N ALA A 228 -3.26 -5.79 -4.10
CA ALA A 228 -4.54 -6.41 -4.42
C ALA A 228 -4.41 -7.56 -5.43
N ASP A 229 -3.29 -7.68 -6.14
CA ASP A 229 -2.99 -8.86 -6.97
C ASP A 229 -2.33 -9.95 -6.12
N LEU A 230 -1.27 -9.60 -5.38
CA LEU A 230 -0.42 -10.58 -4.71
C LEU A 230 -1.07 -11.17 -3.44
N ASN A 231 -1.76 -10.34 -2.65
CA ASN A 231 -2.49 -10.84 -1.47
C ASN A 231 -3.78 -11.56 -1.88
N ALA A 232 -4.45 -11.13 -2.95
CA ALA A 232 -5.58 -11.89 -3.50
C ALA A 232 -5.15 -13.26 -4.04
N LEU A 233 -4.01 -13.34 -4.75
CA LEU A 233 -3.45 -14.62 -5.21
C LEU A 233 -3.13 -15.52 -4.01
N PHE A 234 -2.52 -14.99 -2.95
CA PHE A 234 -2.29 -15.72 -1.72
C PHE A 234 -3.61 -16.24 -1.11
N VAL A 235 -4.60 -15.37 -0.93
CA VAL A 235 -5.92 -15.71 -0.37
C VAL A 235 -6.64 -16.76 -1.20
N GLY A 236 -6.69 -16.60 -2.52
CA GLY A 236 -7.32 -17.55 -3.43
C GLY A 236 -6.67 -18.93 -3.40
N LEU A 237 -5.34 -18.99 -3.37
CA LEU A 237 -4.62 -20.26 -3.20
C LEU A 237 -4.90 -20.91 -1.84
N CYS A 238 -4.96 -20.14 -0.75
CA CYS A 238 -5.35 -20.64 0.57
C CYS A 238 -6.76 -21.25 0.55
N ARG A 239 -7.74 -20.53 -0.01
CA ARG A 239 -9.12 -21.01 -0.13
C ARG A 239 -9.22 -22.28 -0.97
N ALA A 240 -8.46 -22.37 -2.06
CA ALA A 240 -8.44 -23.54 -2.94
C ALA A 240 -7.97 -24.84 -2.27
N VAL A 241 -7.18 -24.77 -1.19
CA VAL A 241 -6.76 -25.90 -0.35
C VAL A 241 -7.52 -26.02 0.98
N GLY A 242 -8.65 -25.32 1.08
CA GLY A 242 -9.60 -25.38 2.18
C GLY A 242 -9.17 -24.62 3.44
N VAL A 243 -8.20 -23.70 3.34
CA VAL A 243 -7.85 -22.81 4.45
C VAL A 243 -8.71 -21.55 4.35
N PRO A 244 -9.53 -21.23 5.38
CA PRO A 244 -10.31 -20.00 5.38
C PRO A 244 -9.40 -18.78 5.34
N ALA A 245 -9.62 -17.88 4.39
CA ALA A 245 -8.76 -16.73 4.16
C ALA A 245 -9.55 -15.53 3.64
N ARG A 246 -9.08 -14.31 3.92
CA ARG A 246 -9.71 -13.07 3.44
C ARG A 246 -8.68 -11.99 3.18
N ASP A 247 -8.94 -11.19 2.14
CA ASP A 247 -8.27 -9.92 1.98
C ASP A 247 -8.82 -8.92 3.00
N VAL A 248 -7.96 -8.00 3.44
CA VAL A 248 -8.29 -6.90 4.34
C VAL A 248 -7.87 -5.61 3.64
N TYR A 249 -8.86 -4.84 3.18
CA TYR A 249 -8.66 -3.65 2.36
C TYR A 249 -8.60 -2.39 3.20
N GLY A 250 -7.62 -1.52 2.95
CA GLY A 250 -7.32 -0.43 3.87
C GLY A 250 -6.39 0.66 3.34
N LEU A 251 -5.84 1.41 4.28
CA LEU A 251 -5.01 2.59 4.02
C LEU A 251 -3.91 2.68 5.08
N ARG A 252 -2.66 2.91 4.66
CA ARG A 252 -1.59 3.29 5.60
C ARG A 252 -1.84 4.70 6.10
N VAL A 253 -1.71 4.93 7.40
CA VAL A 253 -2.03 6.21 8.04
C VAL A 253 -0.80 6.89 8.65
N ALA A 254 0.31 6.16 8.82
CA ALA A 254 1.54 6.69 9.40
C ALA A 254 2.80 6.06 8.78
N PRO A 255 3.98 6.70 8.95
CA PRO A 255 5.26 6.08 8.60
C PRO A 255 5.48 4.76 9.34
N SER A 256 6.34 3.89 8.78
CA SER A 256 6.81 2.70 9.49
C SER A 256 7.68 3.11 10.68
N ALA A 257 7.47 2.48 11.84
CA ALA A 257 8.31 2.65 13.02
C ALA A 257 9.65 1.89 12.89
N PHE A 258 9.78 1.02 11.89
CA PHE A 258 10.94 0.13 11.67
C PHE A 258 11.90 0.66 10.60
N GLY A 259 11.73 1.91 10.16
CA GLY A 259 12.63 2.54 9.18
C GLY A 259 12.49 2.01 7.76
N TYR A 260 11.39 1.31 7.44
CA TYR A 260 11.07 0.89 6.08
C TYR A 260 10.19 1.94 5.40
N ARG A 261 10.72 2.57 4.35
CA ARG A 261 9.99 3.59 3.59
C ARG A 261 8.74 3.02 2.96
N GLU A 262 8.82 1.81 2.42
CA GLU A 262 7.74 1.20 1.67
C GLU A 262 6.65 0.55 2.54
N LEU A 263 6.86 0.46 3.85
CA LEU A 263 5.91 -0.13 4.79
C LEU A 263 5.04 0.89 5.55
N GLY A 264 5.14 2.18 5.20
CA GLY A 264 4.34 3.25 5.80
C GLY A 264 3.64 4.16 4.79
N GLY A 265 2.92 5.16 5.30
CA GLY A 265 2.33 6.25 4.54
C GLY A 265 2.81 7.61 5.03
N ASN A 266 2.81 8.62 4.14
CA ASN A 266 2.99 10.01 4.55
C ASN A 266 1.64 10.58 5.00
N SER A 267 1.43 10.74 6.30
CA SER A 267 0.14 11.14 6.89
C SER A 267 -0.45 12.43 6.29
N ALA A 268 0.38 13.34 5.77
CA ALA A 268 -0.10 14.56 5.11
C ALA A 268 -0.70 14.33 3.71
N SER A 269 -0.39 13.22 3.04
CA SER A 269 -0.88 12.89 1.70
C SER A 269 -0.91 11.38 1.47
N LEU A 270 -2.09 10.80 1.58
CA LEU A 270 -2.35 9.36 1.58
C LEU A 270 -3.08 8.87 0.31
N LYS A 271 -3.23 9.71 -0.72
CA LYS A 271 -3.99 9.36 -1.94
C LYS A 271 -3.44 8.16 -2.73
N GLY A 272 -2.19 7.74 -2.46
CA GLY A 272 -1.56 6.52 -2.99
C GLY A 272 -1.09 5.54 -1.91
N ALA A 273 -1.59 5.68 -0.68
CA ALA A 273 -1.22 4.86 0.48
C ALA A 273 -2.20 3.70 0.73
N GLN A 274 -3.11 3.44 -0.22
CA GLN A 274 -3.99 2.29 -0.19
C GLN A 274 -3.16 1.01 -0.14
N HIS A 275 -3.62 0.09 0.67
CA HIS A 275 -2.97 -1.19 0.85
C HIS A 275 -4.01 -2.23 1.24
N CYS A 276 -3.77 -3.46 0.86
CA CYS A 276 -4.52 -4.58 1.40
C CYS A 276 -3.54 -5.61 1.95
N ARG A 277 -4.00 -6.34 2.95
CA ARG A 277 -3.30 -7.45 3.60
C ARG A 277 -4.17 -8.68 3.52
N ALA A 278 -3.67 -9.82 3.99
CA ALA A 278 -4.46 -11.03 4.09
C ALA A 278 -4.61 -11.46 5.56
N GLU A 279 -5.71 -12.12 5.88
CA GLU A 279 -5.82 -12.93 7.10
C GLU A 279 -6.17 -14.36 6.73
N VAL A 280 -5.63 -15.31 7.47
CA VAL A 280 -5.95 -16.74 7.37
C VAL A 280 -6.41 -17.25 8.72
N TYR A 281 -7.43 -18.10 8.74
CA TYR A 281 -7.83 -18.77 9.96
C TYR A 281 -7.02 -20.05 10.15
N LEU A 282 -6.25 -20.11 11.24
CA LEU A 282 -5.45 -21.26 11.61
C LEU A 282 -6.03 -21.87 12.89
N LYS A 283 -6.41 -23.15 12.83
CA LYS A 283 -6.97 -23.85 13.99
C LYS A 283 -6.00 -23.78 15.18
N GLY A 284 -6.47 -23.17 16.28
CA GLY A 284 -5.69 -22.96 17.51
C GLY A 284 -4.98 -21.61 17.60
N HIS A 285 -4.93 -20.83 16.51
CA HIS A 285 -4.33 -19.48 16.47
C HIS A 285 -5.31 -18.38 16.03
N GLY A 286 -6.46 -18.74 15.46
CA GLY A 286 -7.45 -17.76 15.02
C GLY A 286 -7.15 -17.14 13.67
N TRP A 287 -7.66 -15.94 13.45
CA TRP A 287 -7.32 -15.11 12.29
C TRP A 287 -5.91 -14.55 12.46
N VAL A 288 -4.98 -15.00 11.63
CA VAL A 288 -3.57 -14.63 11.64
C VAL A 288 -3.26 -13.76 10.43
N GLY A 289 -2.56 -12.63 10.66
CA GLY A 289 -2.25 -11.65 9.63
C GLY A 289 -1.09 -12.06 8.73
N MET A 290 -1.21 -11.85 7.42
CA MET A 290 -0.22 -12.16 6.39
C MET A 290 -0.07 -10.99 5.41
N ASP A 291 1.13 -10.72 4.91
CA ASP A 291 1.34 -9.71 3.86
C ASP A 291 2.56 -10.02 2.96
N PRO A 292 2.53 -11.10 2.16
CA PRO A 292 3.62 -11.40 1.23
C PRO A 292 3.82 -10.31 0.16
N ALA A 293 2.78 -9.51 -0.14
CA ALA A 293 2.89 -8.41 -1.09
C ALA A 293 3.86 -7.31 -0.63
N ASP A 294 3.89 -7.01 0.67
CA ASP A 294 4.82 -6.02 1.23
C ASP A 294 6.27 -6.52 1.23
N VAL A 295 6.49 -7.83 1.33
CA VAL A 295 7.82 -8.43 1.12
C VAL A 295 8.30 -8.13 -0.31
N ALA A 296 7.46 -8.42 -1.31
CA ALA A 296 7.76 -8.14 -2.71
C ALA A 296 7.94 -6.63 -2.98
N LYS A 297 7.19 -5.77 -2.27
CA LYS A 297 7.32 -4.32 -2.34
C LYS A 297 8.67 -3.84 -1.80
N VAL A 298 9.07 -4.31 -0.62
CA VAL A 298 10.37 -3.98 -0.02
C VAL A 298 11.50 -4.45 -0.93
N MET A 299 11.43 -5.69 -1.43
CA MET A 299 12.39 -6.23 -2.40
C MET A 299 12.55 -5.35 -3.64
N ARG A 300 11.47 -4.75 -4.12
CA ARG A 300 11.46 -3.99 -5.37
C ARG A 300 11.78 -2.51 -5.19
N GLN A 301 11.37 -1.90 -4.09
CA GLN A 301 11.25 -0.44 -3.98
C GLN A 301 11.93 0.15 -2.73
N GLU A 302 12.38 -0.64 -1.77
CA GLU A 302 13.05 -0.10 -0.58
C GLU A 302 14.44 0.47 -0.92
N THR A 303 15.11 -0.10 -1.93
CA THR A 303 16.39 0.36 -2.50
C THR A 303 16.26 0.66 -4.00
N PRO A 304 17.20 1.41 -4.60
CA PRO A 304 17.26 1.58 -6.06
C PRO A 304 17.43 0.24 -6.80
N GLU A 305 18.22 -0.67 -6.23
CA GLU A 305 18.43 -2.01 -6.74
C GLU A 305 17.24 -2.90 -6.41
N TRP A 306 16.84 -3.72 -7.38
CA TRP A 306 15.83 -4.74 -7.15
C TRP A 306 16.47 -5.97 -6.48
N ILE A 307 16.16 -6.17 -5.21
CA ILE A 307 16.55 -7.35 -4.42
C ILE A 307 15.73 -8.57 -4.87
N LYS A 308 16.40 -9.64 -5.25
CA LYS A 308 15.77 -10.86 -5.82
C LYS A 308 15.63 -12.03 -4.83
N SER A 309 16.05 -11.84 -3.58
CA SER A 309 15.97 -12.89 -2.56
C SER A 309 15.41 -12.34 -1.26
N ALA A 310 14.43 -13.05 -0.71
CA ALA A 310 13.87 -12.76 0.61
C ALA A 310 14.85 -13.01 1.76
N SER A 311 15.97 -13.71 1.49
CA SER A 311 17.06 -13.91 2.47
C SER A 311 18.01 -12.73 2.57
N ASN A 312 17.87 -11.69 1.72
CA ASN A 312 18.65 -10.48 1.84
C ASN A 312 18.46 -9.85 3.25
N PRO A 313 19.53 -9.37 3.93
CA PRO A 313 19.41 -8.83 5.29
C PRO A 313 18.40 -7.69 5.46
N LEU A 314 18.13 -6.92 4.39
CA LEU A 314 17.10 -5.88 4.39
C LEU A 314 15.68 -6.48 4.40
N VAL A 315 15.47 -7.60 3.70
CA VAL A 315 14.16 -8.19 3.41
C VAL A 315 13.79 -9.28 4.42
N ALA A 316 14.76 -10.08 4.88
CA ALA A 316 14.52 -11.22 5.74
C ALA A 316 13.73 -10.89 7.03
N PRO A 317 13.99 -9.77 7.73
CA PRO A 317 13.19 -9.36 8.88
C PRO A 317 11.72 -9.11 8.52
N VAL A 318 11.46 -8.47 7.37
CA VAL A 318 10.12 -8.19 6.86
C VAL A 318 9.42 -9.48 6.46
N ASN A 319 10.11 -10.34 5.72
CA ASN A 319 9.57 -11.64 5.28
C ASN A 319 9.13 -12.50 6.48
N LYS A 320 9.95 -12.52 7.54
CA LYS A 320 9.63 -13.22 8.79
C LYS A 320 8.49 -12.56 9.55
N GLY A 321 8.52 -11.24 9.71
CA GLY A 321 7.55 -10.53 10.55
C GLY A 321 6.17 -10.37 9.93
N LEU A 322 6.06 -10.37 8.60
CA LEU A 322 4.78 -10.31 7.88
C LEU A 322 4.09 -11.68 7.76
N PHE A 323 4.72 -12.76 8.21
CA PHE A 323 4.07 -14.03 8.47
C PHE A 323 3.56 -14.08 9.92
N GLY A 324 2.33 -13.61 10.13
CA GLY A 324 1.70 -13.56 11.45
C GLY A 324 1.69 -12.19 12.11
N GLY A 325 2.26 -11.16 11.50
CA GLY A 325 2.36 -9.84 12.12
C GLY A 325 2.26 -8.70 11.13
N TRP A 326 1.94 -7.52 11.65
CA TRP A 326 2.09 -6.27 10.93
C TRP A 326 2.04 -5.06 11.85
N GLU A 327 2.55 -3.93 11.36
CA GLU A 327 2.45 -2.65 12.05
C GLU A 327 1.01 -2.13 12.11
N GLY A 328 0.68 -1.43 13.21
CA GLY A 328 -0.56 -0.68 13.41
C GLY A 328 -0.54 0.71 12.79
N ASN A 329 0.37 0.97 11.84
CA ASN A 329 0.50 2.23 11.10
C ASN A 329 -0.47 2.33 9.90
N TRP A 330 -1.55 1.54 9.93
CA TRP A 330 -2.55 1.44 8.87
C TRP A 330 -3.91 1.17 9.50
N MET A 331 -4.97 1.38 8.73
CA MET A 331 -6.33 1.00 9.08
C MET A 331 -6.94 0.12 7.98
N ALA A 332 -7.85 -0.77 8.36
CA ALA A 332 -8.73 -1.48 7.45
C ALA A 332 -10.09 -0.80 7.34
N TYR A 333 -10.58 -0.71 6.11
CA TYR A 333 -11.96 -0.36 5.82
C TYR A 333 -12.87 -1.56 6.01
N ASN A 334 -12.62 -2.64 5.28
CA ASN A 334 -13.47 -3.83 5.20
C ASN A 334 -12.69 -5.03 4.62
N VAL A 335 -13.41 -6.13 4.40
CA VAL A 335 -12.91 -7.41 3.86
C VAL A 335 -13.73 -7.87 2.64
N ALA A 336 -14.39 -6.93 1.96
CA ALA A 336 -15.44 -7.24 0.99
C ALA A 336 -14.93 -7.44 -0.43
N HIS A 337 -15.53 -8.41 -1.11
CA HIS A 337 -15.36 -8.68 -2.53
C HIS A 337 -16.68 -8.57 -3.27
N ASP A 338 -16.62 -8.46 -4.60
CA ASP A 338 -17.79 -8.45 -5.49
C ASP A 338 -18.85 -7.41 -5.05
N VAL A 339 -18.38 -6.24 -4.64
CA VAL A 339 -19.18 -5.21 -3.97
C VAL A 339 -20.15 -4.56 -4.95
N VAL A 340 -21.45 -4.74 -4.69
CA VAL A 340 -22.52 -4.02 -5.37
C VAL A 340 -22.72 -2.68 -4.67
N LEU A 341 -22.44 -1.59 -5.38
CA LEU A 341 -22.65 -0.25 -4.85
C LEU A 341 -24.16 0.10 -4.86
N PRO A 342 -24.74 0.55 -3.73
CA PRO A 342 -26.14 0.97 -3.67
C PRO A 342 -26.46 2.04 -4.72
N GLN A 343 -27.52 1.84 -5.50
CA GLN A 343 -27.96 2.76 -6.57
C GLN A 343 -26.96 2.99 -7.71
N SER A 344 -25.92 2.15 -7.81
CA SER A 344 -25.04 2.15 -8.97
C SER A 344 -25.68 1.44 -10.16
N THR A 345 -25.36 1.91 -11.36
CA THR A 345 -25.68 1.20 -12.62
C THR A 345 -24.44 0.55 -13.25
N GLY A 346 -23.27 0.71 -12.63
CA GLY A 346 -22.01 0.15 -13.10
C GLY A 346 -21.79 -1.29 -12.62
N PRO A 347 -20.71 -1.94 -13.08
CA PRO A 347 -20.34 -3.28 -12.63
C PRO A 347 -20.01 -3.30 -11.12
N LYS A 348 -20.02 -4.49 -10.53
CA LYS A 348 -19.52 -4.69 -9.17
C LYS A 348 -18.06 -4.25 -9.07
N LEU A 349 -17.64 -3.82 -7.88
CA LEU A 349 -16.23 -3.63 -7.59
C LEU A 349 -15.63 -4.97 -7.14
N GLY A 350 -14.42 -5.30 -7.61
CA GLY A 350 -13.69 -6.46 -7.09
C GLY A 350 -13.42 -6.36 -5.58
N PHE A 351 -13.22 -5.14 -5.08
CA PHE A 351 -13.05 -4.79 -3.67
C PHE A 351 -13.31 -3.29 -3.45
N PHE A 352 -13.46 -2.86 -2.19
CA PHE A 352 -13.83 -1.47 -1.87
C PHE A 352 -12.89 -0.81 -0.84
N MET A 353 -11.94 0.00 -1.32
CA MET A 353 -11.09 0.87 -0.48
C MET A 353 -10.74 2.22 -1.11
N TYR A 354 -11.27 2.48 -2.30
CA TYR A 354 -11.08 3.75 -3.00
C TYR A 354 -12.39 4.54 -2.99
N PRO A 355 -12.32 5.88 -2.94
CA PRO A 355 -13.44 6.73 -3.32
C PRO A 355 -13.96 6.31 -4.70
N THR A 356 -15.28 6.09 -4.81
CA THR A 356 -15.92 5.74 -6.08
C THR A 356 -17.00 6.76 -6.38
N ALA A 357 -17.18 7.13 -7.65
CA ALA A 357 -18.24 8.05 -8.06
C ALA A 357 -18.75 7.72 -9.46
N GLU A 358 -20.01 8.03 -9.70
CA GLU A 358 -20.70 7.86 -10.97
C GLU A 358 -21.41 9.16 -11.35
N THR A 359 -21.27 9.54 -12.62
CA THR A 359 -21.98 10.67 -13.23
C THR A 359 -22.83 10.14 -14.39
N ALA A 360 -23.59 11.01 -15.05
CA ALA A 360 -24.28 10.64 -16.29
C ALA A 360 -23.32 10.17 -17.41
N ALA A 361 -22.03 10.52 -17.34
CA ALA A 361 -21.01 10.05 -18.26
C ALA A 361 -20.41 8.67 -17.89
N GLY A 362 -20.82 8.09 -16.76
CA GLY A 362 -20.32 6.81 -16.24
C GLY A 362 -19.47 6.95 -14.97
N ARG A 363 -18.81 5.85 -14.60
CA ARG A 363 -17.98 5.74 -13.40
C ARG A 363 -16.66 6.50 -13.57
N LEU A 364 -16.33 7.33 -12.59
CA LEU A 364 -15.06 8.04 -12.53
C LEU A 364 -13.93 7.07 -12.16
N ASP A 365 -12.73 7.37 -12.65
CA ASP A 365 -11.56 6.54 -12.43
C ASP A 365 -10.94 6.75 -11.04
N SER A 366 -11.27 5.86 -10.10
CA SER A 366 -10.75 5.87 -8.74
C SER A 366 -9.22 5.71 -8.64
N TYR A 367 -8.56 5.24 -9.69
CA TYR A 367 -7.10 5.04 -9.73
C TYR A 367 -6.35 6.25 -10.30
N ALA A 368 -7.07 7.29 -10.71
CA ALA A 368 -6.54 8.58 -11.15
C ALA A 368 -6.95 9.68 -10.15
N PRO A 369 -6.38 9.72 -8.93
CA PRO A 369 -6.83 10.62 -7.85
C PRO A 369 -6.79 12.11 -8.21
N ASP A 370 -5.88 12.51 -9.10
CA ASP A 370 -5.76 13.91 -9.55
C ASP A 370 -6.84 14.30 -10.57
N ASP A 371 -7.36 13.33 -11.34
CA ASP A 371 -8.48 13.54 -12.26
C ASP A 371 -9.83 13.37 -11.53
N PHE A 372 -9.92 12.38 -10.64
CA PHE A 372 -11.06 12.18 -9.74
C PHE A 372 -11.20 13.32 -8.72
N LYS A 373 -10.08 13.97 -8.37
CA LYS A 373 -9.96 15.06 -7.38
C LYS A 373 -10.33 14.64 -5.97
N TYR A 374 -9.62 13.63 -5.44
CA TYR A 374 -9.69 13.30 -4.02
C TYR A 374 -8.36 13.45 -3.29
N GLN A 375 -8.45 13.78 -2.01
CA GLN A 375 -7.33 13.89 -1.08
C GLN A 375 -7.63 13.04 0.15
N ILE A 376 -6.60 12.42 0.71
CA ILE A 376 -6.69 11.67 1.96
C ILE A 376 -5.53 12.10 2.84
N SER A 377 -5.80 12.39 4.10
CA SER A 377 -4.80 12.69 5.13
C SER A 377 -5.14 11.99 6.43
N ALA A 378 -4.15 11.84 7.30
CA ALA A 378 -4.33 11.32 8.64
C ALA A 378 -3.58 12.19 9.66
N ARG A 379 -4.11 12.23 10.88
CA ARG A 379 -3.49 12.85 12.03
C ARG A 379 -3.55 11.86 13.20
N GLU A 380 -2.40 11.60 13.82
CA GLU A 380 -2.37 10.89 15.09
C GLU A 380 -2.83 11.82 16.22
N ILE A 381 -3.75 11.34 17.05
CA ILE A 381 -4.26 12.07 18.20
C ILE A 381 -3.50 11.57 19.44
N THR A 382 -2.60 12.40 19.94
CA THR A 382 -1.94 12.19 21.23
C THR A 382 -2.84 12.73 22.35
N ALA A 383 -2.97 11.97 23.43
CA ALA A 383 -3.73 12.37 24.61
C ALA A 383 -3.12 13.61 25.30
#